data_AF-A0A967AD79-F1
#
_entry.id   AF-A0A967AD79-F1
#
_cell.length_a   1.000
_cell.length_b   1.000
_cell.length_c   1.000
_cell.angle_alpha   90.00
_cell.angle_beta   90.00
_cell.angle_gamma   90.00
#
_symmetry.space_group_name_H-M   'P 1'
#
loop_
_entity.id
_entity.type
_entity.pdbx_description
1 polymer ?
#
loop_
_entity_poly.entity_id
_entity_poly.type
_entity_poly.pdbx_seq_one_letter_code
_entity_poly.pdbx_strand_id
1 'polypeptide(L)'
;MSDNTGNTLIALLTGAVVGAGLGILYAPQSGDKTRKQIKKEAKNAKKSLEKKYDEASDKLSEFAEEAKSKFEEKLDSTIHQAQGKSNNLLASMEEELAALKKKNDELMKDLKAAKK
;
A
#
# COMPACT_ATOMS: atom_id res chain seq x y z
N MET A 1 4.31 15.43 -7.84
CA MET A 1 4.26 13.96 -8.06
C MET A 1 5.58 13.35 -8.54
N SER A 2 6.63 14.14 -8.81
CA SER A 2 7.91 13.62 -9.35
C SER A 2 8.77 12.85 -8.33
N ASP A 3 8.54 13.03 -7.03
CA ASP A 3 9.42 12.49 -5.98
C ASP A 3 9.17 11.01 -5.66
N ASN A 4 7.94 10.52 -5.92
CA ASN A 4 7.55 9.15 -5.58
C ASN A 4 8.07 8.12 -6.61
N THR A 5 8.17 8.49 -7.89
CA THR A 5 8.73 7.60 -8.92
C THR A 5 10.21 7.35 -8.69
N GLY A 6 10.96 8.38 -8.29
CA GLY A 6 12.36 8.23 -7.88
C GLY A 6 12.49 7.27 -6.69
N ASN A 7 11.64 7.44 -5.67
CA ASN A 7 11.69 6.59 -4.48
C ASN A 7 11.33 5.12 -4.76
N THR A 8 10.36 4.86 -5.64
CA THR A 8 10.00 3.49 -6.06
C THR A 8 11.11 2.84 -6.89
N LEU A 9 11.76 3.59 -7.79
CA LEU A 9 12.88 3.07 -8.56
C LEU A 9 14.08 2.74 -7.66
N ILE A 10 14.35 3.61 -6.68
CA ILE A 10 15.37 3.38 -5.65
C ILE A 10 15.03 2.12 -4.84
N ALA A 11 13.78 1.96 -4.40
CA ALA A 11 13.36 0.79 -3.64
C ALA A 11 13.49 -0.51 -4.45
N LEU A 12 13.11 -0.51 -5.73
CA LEU A 12 13.24 -1.66 -6.63
C LEU A 12 14.71 -2.03 -6.86
N LEU A 13 15.56 -1.04 -7.17
CA LEU A 13 16.99 -1.26 -7.38
C LEU A 13 17.67 -1.77 -6.11
N THR A 14 17.33 -1.18 -4.96
CA THR A 14 17.84 -1.62 -3.66
C THR A 14 17.45 -3.06 -3.38
N GLY A 15 16.18 -3.43 -3.60
CA GLY A 15 15.70 -4.80 -3.45
C GLY A 15 16.41 -5.78 -4.40
N ALA A 16 16.60 -5.38 -5.66
CA ALA A 16 17.28 -6.21 -6.66
C ALA A 16 18.76 -6.46 -6.31
N VAL A 17 19.48 -5.43 -5.86
CA VAL A 17 20.88 -5.55 -5.44
C VAL A 17 21.00 -6.46 -4.21
N VAL A 18 20.15 -6.27 -3.20
CA VAL A 18 20.16 -7.10 -1.99
C VAL A 18 19.85 -8.56 -2.33
N GLY A 19 18.81 -8.79 -3.14
CA GLY A 19 18.43 -10.14 -3.57
C GLY A 19 19.51 -10.84 -4.38
N ALA A 20 20.10 -10.14 -5.35
CA ALA A 20 21.21 -10.68 -6.15
C ALA A 20 22.46 -10.94 -5.29
N GLY A 21 22.78 -10.03 -4.37
CA GLY A 21 23.91 -10.18 -3.45
C GLY A 21 23.78 -11.42 -2.57
N LEU A 22 22.60 -11.64 -1.98
CA LEU A 22 22.33 -12.85 -1.19
C LEU A 22 22.35 -14.12 -2.05
N GLY A 23 21.81 -14.07 -3.27
CA GLY A 23 21.82 -15.21 -4.20
C GLY A 23 23.23 -15.62 -4.61
N ILE A 24 24.10 -14.66 -4.91
CA ILE A 24 25.51 -14.91 -5.24
C ILE A 24 26.29 -15.42 -4.04
N LEU A 25 26.05 -14.86 -2.84
CA LEU A 25 26.71 -15.30 -1.61
C LEU A 25 26.32 -16.73 -1.23
N TYR A 26 25.06 -17.10 -1.44
CA TYR A 26 24.57 -18.45 -1.19
C TYR A 26 25.08 -19.46 -2.23
N ALA A 27 25.21 -19.07 -3.49
CA ALA A 27 25.61 -19.95 -4.58
C ALA A 27 26.73 -19.31 -5.44
N PRO A 28 28.01 -19.44 -5.04
CA PRO A 28 29.12 -18.90 -5.80
C PRO A 28 29.35 -19.72 -7.08
N GLN A 29 29.52 -19.01 -8.21
CA GLN A 29 29.81 -19.59 -9.53
C GLN A 29 31.20 -19.14 -10.00
N SER A 30 31.86 -19.95 -10.83
CA SER A 30 33.16 -19.62 -11.43
C SER A 30 33.02 -18.54 -12.51
N GLY A 31 33.88 -17.52 -12.53
CA GLY A 31 33.77 -16.36 -13.44
C GLY A 31 33.69 -16.71 -14.93
N ASP A 32 34.43 -17.71 -15.41
CA ASP A 32 34.38 -18.16 -16.80
C ASP A 32 33.03 -18.78 -17.18
N LYS A 33 32.41 -19.49 -16.24
CA LYS A 33 31.07 -20.07 -16.41
C LYS A 33 30.02 -18.97 -16.40
N THR A 34 30.13 -18.02 -15.48
CA THR A 34 29.24 -16.85 -15.39
C THR A 34 29.23 -16.04 -16.68
N ARG A 35 30.40 -15.75 -17.27
CA ARG A 35 30.48 -14.97 -18.52
C ARG A 35 29.82 -15.69 -19.70
N LYS A 36 30.00 -17.01 -19.81
CA LYS A 36 29.35 -17.84 -20.84
C LYS A 36 27.84 -17.93 -20.62
N GLN A 37 27.40 -18.11 -19.37
CA GLN A 37 25.98 -18.12 -19.00
C GLN A 37 25.30 -16.79 -19.29
N ILE A 38 25.87 -15.66 -18.88
CA ILE A 38 25.31 -14.32 -19.14
C ILE A 38 25.05 -14.10 -20.63
N LYS A 39 25.99 -14.47 -21.51
CA LYS A 39 25.79 -14.31 -22.97
C LYS A 39 24.62 -15.15 -23.48
N LYS A 40 24.49 -16.39 -23.01
CA LYS A 40 23.43 -17.31 -23.44
C LYS A 40 22.08 -16.89 -22.86
N GLU A 41 22.06 -16.57 -21.57
CA GLU A 41 20.86 -16.17 -20.85
C GLU A 41 20.36 -14.80 -21.29
N ALA A 42 21.22 -13.82 -21.58
CA ALA A 42 20.76 -12.54 -22.11
C ALA A 42 20.00 -12.70 -23.44
N LYS A 43 20.50 -13.56 -24.35
CA LYS A 43 19.84 -13.81 -25.63
C LYS A 43 18.50 -14.53 -25.47
N ASN A 44 18.43 -15.51 -24.56
CA ASN A 44 17.21 -16.25 -24.29
C ASN A 44 16.20 -15.41 -23.49
N ALA A 45 16.67 -14.68 -22.48
CA ALA A 45 15.89 -13.78 -21.65
C ALA A 45 15.20 -12.74 -22.51
N LYS A 46 15.90 -12.07 -23.45
CA LYS A 46 15.24 -11.10 -24.35
C LYS A 46 14.01 -11.70 -25.05
N LYS A 47 14.17 -12.89 -25.65
CA LYS A 47 13.11 -13.56 -26.40
C LYS A 47 11.97 -14.06 -25.48
N SER A 48 12.30 -14.52 -24.28
CA SER A 48 11.30 -14.97 -23.30
C SER A 48 10.62 -13.80 -22.58
N LEU A 49 11.32 -12.67 -22.43
CA LEU A 49 10.81 -11.48 -21.77
C LEU A 49 9.75 -10.81 -22.64
N GLU A 50 9.98 -10.66 -23.95
CA GLU A 50 8.93 -10.17 -24.87
C GLU A 50 7.66 -11.00 -24.73
N LYS A 51 7.77 -12.32 -24.86
CA LYS A 51 6.60 -13.21 -24.77
C LYS A 51 5.91 -13.16 -23.39
N LYS A 52 6.69 -13.16 -22.31
CA LYS A 52 6.15 -13.13 -20.94
C LYS A 52 5.64 -11.76 -20.54
N TYR A 53 6.18 -10.69 -21.11
CA TYR A 53 5.72 -9.34 -20.88
C TYR A 53 4.30 -9.17 -21.43
N ASP A 54 4.05 -9.65 -22.64
CA ASP A 54 2.72 -9.63 -23.24
C ASP A 54 1.73 -10.45 -22.38
N GLU A 55 2.07 -11.71 -22.08
CA GLU A 55 1.22 -12.58 -21.23
C GLU A 55 1.02 -12.04 -19.80
N ALA A 56 2.04 -11.39 -19.22
CA ALA A 56 1.95 -10.81 -17.88
C ALA A 56 1.13 -9.51 -17.90
N SER A 57 1.27 -8.69 -18.93
CA SER A 57 0.51 -7.46 -19.09
C SER A 57 -0.98 -7.75 -19.17
N ASP A 58 -1.37 -8.77 -19.92
CA ASP A 58 -2.78 -9.19 -20.04
C ASP A 58 -3.33 -9.67 -18.70
N LYS A 59 -2.61 -10.57 -18.01
CA LYS A 59 -3.03 -11.09 -16.68
C LYS A 59 -3.02 -10.02 -15.59
N LEU A 60 -2.08 -9.08 -15.64
CA LEU A 60 -2.02 -7.98 -14.69
C LEU A 60 -3.18 -7.03 -14.88
N SER A 61 -3.59 -6.80 -16.14
CA SER A 61 -4.75 -5.97 -16.46
C SER A 61 -6.04 -6.61 -15.97
N GLU A 62 -6.23 -7.91 -16.22
CA GLU A 62 -7.39 -8.67 -15.73
C GLU A 62 -7.43 -8.69 -14.19
N PHE A 63 -6.30 -8.95 -13.53
CA PHE A 63 -6.21 -8.89 -12.07
C PHE A 63 -6.48 -7.49 -11.51
N ALA A 64 -6.00 -6.45 -12.20
CA ALA A 64 -6.24 -5.06 -11.81
C ALA A 64 -7.71 -4.67 -11.96
N GLU A 65 -8.38 -5.10 -13.02
CA GLU A 65 -9.82 -4.90 -13.20
C GLU A 65 -10.64 -5.65 -12.14
N GLU A 66 -10.31 -6.91 -11.84
CA GLU A 66 -10.99 -7.68 -10.81
C GLU A 66 -10.78 -7.08 -9.41
N ALA A 67 -9.55 -6.65 -9.11
CA ALA A 67 -9.23 -5.96 -7.86
C ALA A 67 -9.98 -4.62 -7.74
N LYS A 68 -10.07 -3.86 -8.83
CA LYS A 68 -10.81 -2.60 -8.89
C LYS A 68 -12.30 -2.83 -8.65
N SER A 69 -12.90 -3.81 -9.32
CA SER A 69 -14.31 -4.17 -9.16
C SER A 69 -14.63 -4.60 -7.71
N LYS A 70 -13.81 -5.49 -7.13
CA LYS A 70 -13.95 -5.90 -5.73
C LYS A 70 -13.77 -4.73 -4.76
N PHE A 71 -12.89 -3.79 -5.10
CA PHE A 71 -12.68 -2.60 -4.29
C PHE A 71 -13.88 -1.66 -4.36
N GLU A 72 -14.44 -1.41 -5.55
CA GLU A 72 -15.65 -0.61 -5.75
C GLU A 72 -16.85 -1.21 -5.01
N GLU A 73 -17.08 -2.52 -5.12
CA GLU A 73 -18.14 -3.22 -4.38
C GLU A 73 -17.94 -3.10 -2.86
N LYS A 74 -16.70 -3.26 -2.38
CA LYS A 74 -16.38 -3.12 -0.96
C LYS A 74 -16.48 -1.67 -0.48
N LEU A 75 -16.21 -0.70 -1.34
CA LEU A 75 -16.35 0.72 -1.05
C LEU A 75 -17.82 1.11 -0.99
N ASP A 76 -18.63 0.72 -1.97
CA ASP A 76 -20.07 1.00 -2.01
C ASP A 76 -20.80 0.34 -0.84
N SER A 77 -20.50 -0.93 -0.53
CA SER A 77 -21.07 -1.59 0.65
C SER A 77 -20.64 -0.91 1.96
N THR A 78 -19.40 -0.42 2.04
CA THR A 78 -18.92 0.35 3.18
C THR A 78 -19.59 1.72 3.25
N ILE A 79 -19.82 2.41 2.13
CA ILE A 79 -20.50 3.70 2.05
C ILE A 79 -21.98 3.56 2.40
N HIS A 80 -22.66 2.53 1.91
CA HIS A 80 -24.05 2.25 2.27
C HIS A 80 -24.20 1.87 3.74
N GLN A 81 -23.29 1.05 4.28
CA GLN A 81 -23.25 0.78 5.72
C GLN A 81 -22.90 2.03 6.53
N ALA A 82 -22.00 2.87 6.02
CA ALA A 82 -21.63 4.13 6.64
C ALA A 82 -22.79 5.12 6.59
N GLN A 83 -23.59 5.20 5.54
CA GLN A 83 -24.80 6.05 5.49
C GLN A 83 -25.88 5.55 6.48
N GLY A 84 -26.12 4.24 6.53
CA GLY A 84 -27.02 3.63 7.52
C GLY A 84 -26.54 3.82 8.97
N LYS A 85 -25.22 3.76 9.20
CA LYS A 85 -24.60 4.06 10.50
C LYS A 85 -24.39 5.54 10.75
N SER A 86 -24.36 6.40 9.74
CA SER A 86 -24.09 7.84 9.85
C SER A 86 -25.24 8.54 10.57
N ASN A 87 -26.48 8.12 10.32
CA ASN A 87 -27.63 8.63 11.08
C ASN A 87 -27.52 8.32 12.59
N ASN A 88 -26.98 7.15 12.96
CA ASN A 88 -26.74 6.79 14.37
C ASN A 88 -25.43 7.38 14.91
N LEU A 89 -24.43 7.63 14.06
CA LEU A 89 -23.16 8.26 14.40
C LEU A 89 -23.32 9.75 14.65
N LEU A 90 -24.15 10.44 13.86
CA LEU A 90 -24.49 11.85 14.07
C LEU A 90 -25.19 12.04 15.41
N ALA A 91 -26.17 11.19 15.73
CA ALA A 91 -26.86 11.24 17.01
C ALA A 91 -25.91 10.99 18.21
N SER A 92 -25.00 10.02 18.10
CA SER A 92 -24.01 9.76 19.15
C SER A 92 -22.94 10.85 19.26
N MET A 93 -22.52 11.47 18.15
CA MET A 93 -21.61 12.62 18.16
C MET A 93 -22.23 13.86 18.81
N GLU A 94 -23.51 14.15 18.55
CA GLU A 94 -24.22 15.27 19.20
C GLU A 94 -24.35 15.06 20.71
N GLU A 95 -24.67 13.82 21.14
CA GLU A 95 -24.75 13.45 22.54
C GLU A 95 -23.40 13.59 23.26
N GLU A 96 -22.31 13.14 22.63
CA GLU A 96 -20.95 13.25 23.17
C GLU A 96 -20.45 14.71 23.24
N LEU A 97 -20.80 15.55 22.25
CA LEU A 97 -20.51 16.98 22.24
C LEU A 97 -21.28 17.74 23.34
N ALA A 98 -22.54 17.39 23.56
CA ALA A 98 -23.37 17.97 24.62
C ALA A 98 -22.82 17.58 26.00
N ALA A 99 -22.44 16.32 26.20
CA ALA A 99 -21.83 15.84 27.43
C ALA A 99 -20.48 16.53 27.71
N LEU A 100 -19.63 16.70 26.69
CA LEU A 100 -18.35 17.39 26.81
C LEU A 100 -18.51 18.87 27.19
N LYS A 101 -19.46 19.60 26.59
CA LYS A 101 -19.74 21.00 26.97
C LYS A 101 -20.17 21.11 28.43
N LYS A 102 -21.11 20.28 28.86
CA LYS A 102 -21.60 20.28 30.24
C LYS A 102 -20.48 19.99 31.24
N LYS A 103 -19.66 18.99 30.95
CA LYS A 103 -18.51 18.61 31.80
C LYS A 103 -17.46 19.71 31.85
N ASN A 104 -17.23 20.42 30.74
CA ASN A 104 -16.31 21.56 30.70
C ASN A 104 -16.84 22.77 31.50
N ASP A 105 -18.15 23.05 31.46
CA ASP A 105 -18.76 24.11 32.26
C ASP A 105 -18.73 23.80 33.77
N GLU A 106 -18.95 22.54 34.15
CA GLU A 106 -18.78 22.06 35.53
C GLU A 106 -17.33 22.21 35.99
N LEU A 107 -16.37 21.74 35.18
CA LEU A 107 -14.94 21.90 35.47
C LEU A 107 -14.51 23.37 35.60
N MET A 108 -15.05 24.27 34.78
CA MET A 108 -14.79 25.71 34.86
C MET A 108 -15.38 26.35 36.12
N LYS A 109 -16.50 25.83 36.61
CA LYS A 109 -17.13 26.27 37.86
C LYS A 109 -16.33 25.81 39.07
N ASP A 110 -15.87 24.56 39.06
CA ASP A 110 -15.04 23.98 40.10
C ASP A 110 -13.63 24.62 40.12
N LEU A 111 -13.04 24.89 38.95
CA LEU A 111 -11.77 25.64 38.86
C LEU A 111 -11.89 27.07 39.40
N LYS A 112 -13.03 27.74 39.18
CA LYS A 112 -13.30 29.08 39.76
C LYS A 112 -13.55 29.01 41.26
N ALA A 113 -14.20 27.95 41.75
CA ALA A 113 -14.40 27.72 43.18
C ALA A 113 -13.09 27.37 43.91
N ALA A 114 -12.19 26.62 43.28
CA ALA A 114 -10.90 26.23 43.83
C ALA A 114 -9.83 27.36 43.79
N LYS A 115 -10.05 28.41 42.98
CA LYS A 115 -9.17 29.60 42.89
C LYS A 115 -9.55 30.73 43.87
N LYS A 116 -10.60 30.56 44.66
CA LYS A 116 -11.09 31.54 45.64
C LYS A 116 -10.80 31.06 47.05
#